data_AF-A0AA40RTX9-F1
#
_entry.id   AF-A0AA40RTX9-F1
#
_cell.length_a   1.000
_cell.length_b   1.000
_cell.length_c   1.000
_cell.angle_alpha   90.00
_cell.angle_beta   90.00
_cell.angle_gamma   90.00
#
_symmetry.space_group_name_H-M   'P 1'
#
loop_
_entity.id
_entity.type
_entity.pdbx_description
1 polymer ?
#
loop_
_entity_poly.entity_id
_entity_poly.type
_entity_poly.pdbx_seq_one_letter_code
_entity_poly.pdbx_strand_id
1 'polypeptide(L)'
;MRVNVRDTNRLGSYTEKLDKARANRQAVLEELISRMSFVEHDLASQAERLQTHLQESRRSLAGGTWSVQWAWRAHRNPRKVMPLEVNLVTLRTKGGQADQRKLSLRPRDLRVERLTPYIGSRAAKQFSRDLDRFLVLANTVVRWINVLAPAEAVAFNTASWNYGLDRWVTLVGGTCEKAALHLAGVVEEFLSLDAELDDLVFEFNGAAQPVRFHSIICRRECPSLDLLAPAMPRFRVVVSINRTTGRRNSRDVQLYKTDLAARRLKVRLARELGREPTSLEIKDARERQRQRSPTPWLSKELIQHCWLGKHSAGLLRHQRTMVAVMDRWNPLRTTIQSLL
;
A
#
# COMPACT_ATOMS: atom_id res chain seq x y z
N MET A 1 -13.22 -39.46 -30.35
CA MET A 1 -11.97 -38.73 -30.11
C MET A 1 -12.26 -37.46 -29.32
N ARG A 2 -11.85 -37.38 -28.04
CA ARG A 2 -12.03 -36.16 -27.22
C ARG A 2 -10.82 -35.25 -27.44
N VAL A 3 -11.02 -34.18 -28.19
CA VAL A 3 -10.03 -33.13 -28.38
C VAL A 3 -9.76 -32.50 -27.01
N ASN A 4 -8.58 -32.75 -26.45
CA ASN A 4 -8.03 -31.98 -25.34
C ASN A 4 -7.87 -30.55 -25.84
N VAL A 5 -8.85 -29.69 -25.56
CA VAL A 5 -8.74 -28.25 -25.80
C VAL A 5 -7.57 -27.75 -24.94
N ARG A 6 -6.38 -27.69 -25.55
CA ARG A 6 -5.16 -27.17 -24.95
C ARG A 6 -5.44 -25.73 -24.51
N ASP A 7 -5.09 -25.43 -23.26
CA ASP A 7 -5.26 -24.15 -22.55
C ASP A 7 -4.49 -22.95 -23.19
N THR A 8 -3.88 -23.13 -24.37
CA THR A 8 -2.89 -22.21 -24.95
C THR A 8 -3.42 -20.80 -25.16
N ASN A 9 -4.63 -20.65 -25.72
CA ASN A 9 -5.18 -19.32 -26.05
C ASN A 9 -5.63 -18.50 -24.82
N ARG A 10 -5.74 -19.11 -23.63
CA ARG A 10 -6.16 -18.41 -22.40
C ARG A 10 -5.08 -18.28 -21.35
N LEU A 11 -4.13 -19.23 -21.33
CA LEU A 11 -2.82 -18.97 -20.75
C LEU A 11 -2.28 -17.66 -21.30
N GLY A 12 -2.29 -17.45 -22.63
CA GLY A 12 -1.90 -16.18 -23.27
C GLY A 12 -2.55 -14.94 -22.65
N SER A 13 -3.88 -14.89 -22.55
CA SER A 13 -4.58 -13.72 -21.98
C SER A 13 -4.32 -13.50 -20.48
N TYR A 14 -3.94 -14.54 -19.74
CA TYR A 14 -3.61 -14.46 -18.31
C TYR A 14 -2.15 -14.09 -18.11
N THR A 15 -1.24 -14.68 -18.88
CA THR A 15 0.19 -14.36 -18.88
C THR A 15 0.41 -12.92 -19.32
N GLU A 16 -0.27 -12.45 -20.38
CA GLU A 16 -0.23 -11.04 -20.79
C GLU A 16 -0.65 -10.08 -19.66
N LYS A 17 -1.69 -10.44 -18.89
CA LYS A 17 -2.12 -9.64 -17.74
C LYS A 17 -1.11 -9.66 -16.60
N LEU A 18 -0.50 -10.81 -16.34
CA LEU A 18 0.57 -10.94 -15.35
C LEU A 18 1.79 -10.11 -15.76
N ASP A 19 2.22 -10.23 -17.01
CA ASP A 19 3.39 -9.54 -17.53
C ASP A 19 3.19 -8.02 -17.52
N LYS A 20 2.00 -7.55 -17.93
CA LYS A 20 1.64 -6.13 -17.79
C LYS A 20 1.65 -5.66 -16.34
N ALA A 21 1.10 -6.44 -15.41
CA ALA A 21 1.10 -6.09 -14.00
C ALA A 21 2.52 -6.03 -13.42
N ARG A 22 3.38 -7.00 -13.78
CA ARG A 22 4.79 -7.03 -13.38
C ARG A 22 5.58 -5.84 -13.94
N ALA A 23 5.37 -5.49 -15.20
CA ALA A 23 6.02 -4.33 -15.82
C ALA A 23 5.60 -3.01 -15.15
N ASN A 24 4.30 -2.84 -14.90
CA ASN A 24 3.80 -1.67 -14.16
C ASN A 24 4.40 -1.58 -12.75
N ARG A 25 4.43 -2.72 -12.04
CA ARG A 25 5.04 -2.79 -10.71
C ARG A 25 6.51 -2.42 -10.74
N GLN A 26 7.27 -2.96 -11.69
CA GLN A 26 8.70 -2.66 -11.84
C GLN A 26 8.92 -1.15 -12.01
N ALA A 27 8.16 -0.51 -12.92
CA ALA A 27 8.23 0.92 -13.14
C ALA A 27 7.90 1.74 -11.88
N VAL A 28 6.86 1.34 -11.12
CA VAL A 28 6.48 2.00 -9.86
C VAL A 28 7.59 1.89 -8.80
N LEU A 29 8.24 0.72 -8.70
CA LEU A 29 9.31 0.49 -7.73
C LEU A 29 10.57 1.27 -8.09
N GLU A 30 10.94 1.30 -9.38
CA GLU A 30 12.05 2.10 -9.90
C GLU A 30 11.81 3.59 -9.70
N GLU A 31 10.59 4.07 -9.99
CA GLU A 31 10.21 5.46 -9.74
C GLU A 31 10.29 5.81 -8.25
N LEU A 32 9.82 4.94 -7.36
CA LEU A 32 9.89 5.17 -5.92
C LEU A 32 11.33 5.31 -5.44
N ILE A 33 12.22 4.37 -5.84
CA ILE A 33 13.64 4.41 -5.47
C ILE A 33 14.29 5.69 -6.03
N SER A 34 14.07 5.99 -7.31
CA SER A 34 14.61 7.20 -7.96
C SER A 34 14.15 8.48 -7.25
N ARG A 35 12.86 8.61 -6.96
CA ARG A 35 12.29 9.75 -6.25
C ARG A 35 12.87 9.89 -4.85
N MET A 36 13.14 8.79 -4.15
CA MET A 36 13.79 8.83 -2.84
C MET A 36 15.25 9.28 -2.94
N SER A 37 16.00 8.74 -3.91
CA SER A 37 17.42 9.07 -4.12
C SER A 37 17.64 10.55 -4.45
N PHE A 38 16.74 11.17 -5.21
CA PHE A 38 16.91 12.56 -5.68
C PHE A 38 16.01 13.57 -4.94
N VAL A 39 15.38 13.18 -3.84
CA VAL A 39 14.40 14.03 -3.15
C VAL A 39 14.98 15.33 -2.61
N GLU A 40 16.28 15.36 -2.30
CA GLU A 40 16.96 16.57 -1.85
C GLU A 40 16.89 17.67 -2.93
N HIS A 41 17.13 17.32 -4.19
CA HIS A 41 17.09 18.27 -5.30
C HIS A 41 15.68 18.85 -5.48
N ASP A 42 14.66 17.99 -5.45
CA ASP A 42 13.25 18.39 -5.57
C ASP A 42 12.82 19.30 -4.41
N LEU A 43 13.23 18.96 -3.19
CA LEU A 43 12.94 19.76 -2.00
C LEU A 43 13.70 21.09 -2.01
N ALA A 44 14.97 21.11 -2.42
CA ALA A 44 15.78 22.31 -2.53
C ALA A 44 15.20 23.27 -3.57
N SER A 45 14.83 22.79 -4.75
CA SER A 45 14.20 23.61 -5.79
C SER A 45 12.86 24.21 -5.32
N GLN A 46 12.04 23.45 -4.61
CA GLN A 46 10.79 23.96 -4.05
C GLN A 46 11.02 24.92 -2.87
N ALA A 47 12.02 24.67 -2.04
CA ALA A 47 12.43 25.54 -0.94
C ALA A 47 12.91 26.90 -1.48
N GLU A 48 13.74 26.90 -2.52
CA GLU A 48 14.23 28.12 -3.18
C GLU A 48 13.06 28.96 -3.71
N ARG A 49 12.12 28.36 -4.45
CA ARG A 49 10.91 29.04 -4.93
C ARG A 49 10.13 29.70 -3.79
N LEU A 50 9.99 29.00 -2.66
CA LEU A 50 9.33 29.54 -1.47
C LEU A 50 10.10 30.71 -0.85
N GLN A 51 11.42 30.64 -0.83
CA GLN A 51 12.27 31.73 -0.35
C GLN A 51 12.21 32.97 -1.28
N THR A 52 12.14 32.79 -2.60
CA THR A 52 12.01 33.90 -3.57
C THR A 52 10.78 34.75 -3.30
N HIS A 53 9.61 34.14 -3.09
CA HIS A 53 8.37 34.84 -2.71
C HIS A 53 8.55 35.72 -1.47
N LEU A 54 9.37 35.29 -0.52
CA LEU A 54 9.60 35.98 0.75
C LEU A 54 10.66 37.08 0.63
N GLN A 55 11.60 36.97 -0.30
CA GLN A 55 12.63 37.99 -0.56
C GLN A 55 12.09 39.13 -1.42
N GLU A 56 11.30 38.84 -2.45
CA GLU A 56 10.64 39.83 -3.31
C GLU A 56 9.70 40.76 -2.52
N SER A 57 9.23 40.29 -1.37
CA SER A 57 8.24 40.97 -0.53
C SER A 57 8.84 41.78 0.62
N ARG A 58 10.16 41.99 0.69
CA ARG A 58 10.85 42.69 1.80
C ARG A 58 10.54 44.19 1.94
N ARG A 59 9.63 44.75 1.13
CA ARG A 59 9.05 46.07 1.37
C ARG A 59 7.73 45.92 2.13
N SER A 60 7.80 45.99 3.46
CA SER A 60 6.62 45.90 4.33
C SER A 60 5.62 47.04 4.02
N LEU A 61 4.42 46.67 3.58
CA LEU A 61 3.25 47.57 3.50
C LEU A 61 2.64 47.87 4.89
N ALA A 62 3.01 47.09 5.93
CA ALA A 62 2.23 46.99 7.17
C ALA A 62 2.91 47.53 8.44
N GLY A 63 4.03 48.26 8.33
CA GLY A 63 4.69 48.90 9.49
C GLY A 63 5.10 47.89 10.58
N GLY A 64 6.25 47.24 10.40
CA GLY A 64 6.80 46.24 11.32
C GLY A 64 7.65 45.17 10.61
N THR A 65 8.42 44.40 11.38
CA THR A 65 9.25 43.30 10.86
C THR A 65 8.50 41.97 10.95
N TRP A 66 8.57 41.18 9.89
CA TRP A 66 7.96 39.85 9.83
C TRP A 66 8.92 38.86 9.15
N SER A 67 8.77 37.58 9.46
CA SER A 67 9.55 36.50 8.83
C SER A 67 8.77 35.19 8.82
N VAL A 68 9.15 34.29 7.91
CA VAL A 68 8.68 32.90 7.93
C VAL A 68 9.75 32.04 8.60
N GLN A 69 9.33 31.32 9.64
CA GLN A 69 10.16 30.40 10.39
C GLN A 69 9.80 28.95 10.07
N TRP A 70 10.85 28.19 9.78
CA TRP A 70 10.82 26.75 9.58
C TRP A 70 11.39 26.08 10.82
N ALA A 71 10.68 25.10 11.37
CA ALA A 71 11.07 24.41 12.60
C ALA A 71 10.62 22.95 12.56
N TRP A 72 11.36 22.07 13.22
CA TRP A 72 10.89 20.72 13.54
C TRP A 72 11.13 20.44 15.01
N ARG A 73 10.29 19.57 15.58
CA ARG A 73 10.39 19.15 16.97
C ARG A 73 10.83 17.70 17.04
N ALA A 74 11.50 17.37 18.13
CA ALA A 74 11.72 15.99 18.51
C ALA A 74 10.36 15.26 18.64
N HIS A 75 10.27 14.06 18.06
CA HIS A 75 9.12 13.20 18.28
C HIS A 75 9.27 12.51 19.66
N ARG A 76 8.16 12.19 20.35
CA ARG A 76 8.20 11.48 21.65
C ARG A 76 8.91 10.13 21.58
N ASN A 77 8.68 9.41 20.48
CA ASN A 77 9.48 8.26 20.07
C ASN A 77 10.70 8.74 19.25
N PRO A 78 11.93 8.52 19.71
CA PRO A 78 13.15 9.00 19.07
C PRO A 78 13.45 8.36 17.71
N ARG A 79 12.72 7.29 17.35
CA ARG A 79 12.80 6.61 16.05
C ARG A 79 11.80 7.16 15.02
N LYS A 80 11.20 8.32 15.30
CA LYS A 80 10.24 8.97 14.41
C LYS A 80 10.60 10.43 14.19
N VAL A 81 10.31 10.91 12.99
CA VAL A 81 10.45 12.29 12.56
C VAL A 81 9.07 12.95 12.58
N MET A 82 9.00 14.14 13.15
CA MET A 82 7.79 14.98 13.09
C MET A 82 7.74 15.74 11.75
N PRO A 83 6.54 15.97 11.21
CA PRO A 83 6.34 16.85 10.06
C PRO A 83 6.87 18.28 10.33
N LEU A 84 7.50 18.89 9.32
CA LEU A 84 8.06 20.24 9.38
C LEU A 84 7.00 21.31 9.69
N GLU A 85 7.24 22.16 10.68
CA GLU A 85 6.40 23.30 11.02
C GLU A 85 6.84 24.54 10.24
N VAL A 86 5.85 25.27 9.74
CA VAL A 86 6.03 26.53 9.02
C VAL A 86 5.17 27.58 9.72
N ASN A 87 5.79 28.67 10.17
CA ASN A 87 5.13 29.68 10.97
C ASN A 87 5.46 31.09 10.45
N LEU A 88 4.46 31.95 10.41
CA LEU A 88 4.64 33.39 10.28
C LEU A 88 4.95 33.95 11.66
N VAL A 89 6.05 34.69 11.77
CA VAL A 89 6.43 35.42 12.97
C VAL A 89 6.40 36.91 12.67
N THR A 90 5.69 37.64 13.50
CA THR A 90 5.54 39.09 13.38
C THR A 90 6.04 39.74 14.65
N LEU A 91 6.87 40.75 14.51
CA LEU A 91 7.41 41.55 15.61
C LEU A 91 6.81 42.94 15.52
N ARG A 92 6.13 43.37 16.59
CA ARG A 92 5.64 44.73 16.74
C ARG A 92 6.31 45.36 17.95
N THR A 93 6.98 46.47 17.74
CA THR A 93 7.52 47.30 18.83
C THR A 93 6.50 48.39 19.16
N LYS A 94 5.87 48.32 20.34
CA LYS A 94 5.04 49.40 20.88
C LYS A 94 5.58 49.77 22.27
N GLY A 95 5.97 51.03 22.46
CA GLY A 95 6.39 51.54 23.77
C GLY A 95 7.64 50.88 24.37
N GLY A 96 8.56 50.36 23.55
CA GLY A 96 9.80 49.71 24.01
C GLY A 96 9.68 48.22 24.34
N GLN A 97 8.47 47.65 24.37
CA GLN A 97 8.27 46.19 24.43
C GLN A 97 8.05 45.60 23.02
N ALA A 98 8.72 44.48 22.75
CA ALA A 98 8.53 43.69 21.54
C ALA A 98 7.42 42.66 21.76
N ASP A 99 6.29 42.82 21.07
CA ASP A 99 5.22 41.82 21.00
C ASP A 99 5.50 40.89 19.81
N GLN A 100 5.84 39.64 20.12
CA GLN A 100 6.11 38.60 19.14
C GLN A 100 4.91 37.67 19.01
N ARG A 101 4.31 37.63 17.82
CA ARG A 101 3.23 36.69 17.51
C ARG A 101 3.71 35.62 16.53
N LYS A 102 3.41 34.36 16.83
CA LYS A 102 3.69 33.19 15.99
C LYS A 102 2.40 32.54 15.51
N LEU A 103 2.22 32.44 14.20
CA LEU A 103 1.01 31.88 13.57
C LEU A 103 1.41 30.77 12.59
N SER A 104 0.79 29.59 12.70
CA SER A 104 1.07 28.49 11.77
C SER A 104 0.67 28.84 10.33
N LEU A 105 1.48 28.49 9.35
CA LEU A 105 1.14 28.58 7.94
C LEU A 105 0.68 27.24 7.35
N ARG A 106 0.56 26.16 8.14
CA ARG A 106 0.12 24.86 7.62
C ARG A 106 -1.35 24.84 7.20
N PRO A 107 -2.32 25.36 7.97
CA PRO A 107 -3.72 25.37 7.57
C PRO A 107 -3.91 26.22 6.32
N ARG A 108 -4.35 25.60 5.22
CA ARG A 108 -4.48 26.25 3.91
C ARG A 108 -5.43 27.46 3.97
N ASP A 109 -6.55 27.31 4.67
CA ASP A 109 -7.62 28.31 4.73
C ASP A 109 -7.17 29.63 5.36
N LEU A 110 -6.32 29.53 6.39
CA LEU A 110 -5.84 30.70 7.14
C LEU A 110 -4.52 31.26 6.57
N ARG A 111 -3.82 30.50 5.73
CA ARG A 111 -2.49 30.86 5.21
C ARG A 111 -2.54 32.13 4.35
N VAL A 112 -3.51 32.21 3.43
CA VAL A 112 -3.65 33.35 2.51
C VAL A 112 -4.04 34.60 3.29
N GLU A 113 -5.00 34.50 4.21
CA GLU A 113 -5.43 35.60 5.08
C GLU A 113 -4.26 36.15 5.89
N ARG A 114 -3.47 35.26 6.52
CA ARG A 114 -2.32 35.64 7.36
C ARG A 114 -1.20 36.33 6.59
N LEU A 115 -0.96 35.96 5.33
CA LEU A 115 0.12 36.51 4.52
C LEU A 115 -0.27 37.74 3.69
N THR A 116 -1.55 37.89 3.36
CA THR A 116 -2.04 39.00 2.51
C THR A 116 -1.61 40.39 3.00
N PRO A 117 -1.64 40.72 4.31
CA PRO A 117 -1.18 42.03 4.79
C PRO A 117 0.30 42.33 4.54
N TYR A 118 1.12 41.29 4.33
CA TYR A 118 2.57 41.41 4.25
C TYR A 118 3.11 41.38 2.82
N ILE A 119 2.52 40.52 1.97
CA ILE A 119 3.02 40.26 0.61
C ILE A 119 1.95 40.52 -0.47
N GLY A 120 0.73 40.93 -0.08
CA GLY A 120 -0.39 41.12 -0.98
C GLY A 120 -1.10 39.82 -1.39
N SER A 121 -2.34 39.94 -1.85
CA SER A 121 -3.21 38.78 -2.11
C SER A 121 -2.68 37.85 -3.19
N ARG A 122 -2.10 38.40 -4.27
CA ARG A 122 -1.60 37.60 -5.41
C ARG A 122 -0.41 36.73 -5.00
N ALA A 123 0.60 37.33 -4.36
CA ALA A 123 1.76 36.59 -3.89
C ALA A 123 1.39 35.60 -2.78
N ALA A 124 0.49 35.97 -1.85
CA ALA A 124 -0.01 35.06 -0.82
C ALA A 124 -0.69 33.81 -1.40
N LYS A 125 -1.50 33.95 -2.45
CA LYS A 125 -2.11 32.81 -3.15
C LYS A 125 -1.06 31.93 -3.84
N GLN A 126 -0.06 32.52 -4.48
CA GLN A 126 0.99 31.76 -5.15
C GLN A 126 1.88 31.02 -4.15
N PHE A 127 2.37 31.70 -3.12
CA PHE A 127 3.09 31.10 -1.99
C PHE A 127 2.29 29.96 -1.37
N SER A 128 0.98 30.12 -1.20
CA SER A 128 0.12 29.05 -0.67
C SER A 128 0.15 27.81 -1.56
N ARG A 129 0.08 27.94 -2.88
CA ARG A 129 0.11 26.78 -3.80
C ARG A 129 1.47 26.08 -3.76
N ASP A 130 2.55 26.86 -3.76
CA ASP A 130 3.90 26.31 -3.73
C ASP A 130 4.20 25.65 -2.38
N LEU A 131 3.69 26.20 -1.27
CA LEU A 131 3.82 25.60 0.05
C LEU A 131 3.03 24.29 0.17
N ASP A 132 1.85 24.18 -0.46
CA ASP A 132 1.11 22.92 -0.48
C ASP A 132 1.89 21.81 -1.19
N ARG A 133 2.49 22.11 -2.34
CA ARG A 133 3.34 21.16 -3.08
C ARG A 133 4.52 20.70 -2.24
N PHE A 134 5.21 21.65 -1.61
CA PHE A 134 6.34 21.36 -0.73
C PHE A 134 5.94 20.52 0.48
N LEU A 135 4.84 20.86 1.16
CA LEU A 135 4.39 20.12 2.34
C LEU A 135 3.92 18.70 2.01
N VAL A 136 3.32 18.47 0.84
CA VAL A 136 2.99 17.11 0.37
C VAL A 136 4.25 16.27 0.22
N LEU A 137 5.28 16.80 -0.46
CA LEU A 137 6.56 16.10 -0.62
C LEU A 137 7.25 15.90 0.75
N ALA A 138 7.30 16.93 1.58
CA ALA A 138 7.91 16.86 2.91
C ALA A 138 7.24 15.82 3.83
N ASN A 139 5.91 15.72 3.81
CA ASN A 139 5.18 14.70 4.56
C ASN A 139 5.45 13.29 4.02
N THR A 140 5.58 13.15 2.70
CA THR A 140 5.91 11.88 2.05
C THR A 140 7.30 11.39 2.46
N VAL A 141 8.28 12.30 2.46
CA VAL A 141 9.64 12.04 2.97
C VAL A 141 9.64 11.60 4.43
N VAL A 142 8.92 12.31 5.29
CA VAL A 142 8.84 11.95 6.72
C VAL A 142 8.27 10.54 6.90
N ARG A 143 7.29 10.15 6.07
CA ARG A 143 6.77 8.77 6.03
C ARG A 143 7.86 7.79 5.63
N TRP A 144 8.61 8.06 4.57
CA TRP A 144 9.71 7.19 4.12
C TRP A 144 10.75 6.97 5.22
N ILE A 145 11.24 8.04 5.85
CA ILE A 145 12.23 7.95 6.93
C ILE A 145 11.69 7.12 8.10
N ASN A 146 10.44 7.35 8.51
CA ASN A 146 9.82 6.63 9.62
C ASN A 146 9.62 5.14 9.36
N VAL A 147 9.51 4.72 8.09
CA VAL A 147 9.34 3.32 7.69
C VAL A 147 10.69 2.64 7.48
N LEU A 148 11.61 3.28 6.75
CA LEU A 148 12.83 2.64 6.25
C LEU A 148 14.10 2.98 7.04
N ALA A 149 14.13 4.12 7.74
CA ALA A 149 15.33 4.63 8.40
C ALA A 149 15.07 5.07 9.87
N PRO A 150 14.42 4.23 10.71
CA PRO A 150 14.10 4.60 12.10
C PRO A 150 15.34 4.83 12.97
N ALA A 151 16.50 4.27 12.61
CA ALA A 151 17.76 4.54 13.29
C ALA A 151 18.30 5.94 12.97
N GLU A 152 18.17 6.37 11.71
CA GLU A 152 18.62 7.69 11.24
C GLU A 152 17.67 8.81 11.69
N ALA A 153 16.40 8.48 12.00
CA ALA A 153 15.44 9.42 12.57
C ALA A 153 15.94 10.13 13.84
N VAL A 154 16.92 9.54 14.55
CA VAL A 154 17.55 10.14 15.74
C VAL A 154 18.17 11.50 15.43
N ALA A 155 18.68 11.72 14.21
CA ALA A 155 19.25 13.00 13.81
C ALA A 155 18.23 14.16 13.79
N PHE A 156 16.93 13.85 13.77
CA PHE A 156 15.84 14.84 13.83
C PHE A 156 15.39 15.16 15.27
N ASN A 157 15.95 14.51 16.29
CA ASN A 157 15.59 14.76 17.69
C ASN A 157 16.20 16.02 18.27
N THR A 158 17.21 16.61 17.62
CA THR A 158 17.69 17.94 17.98
C THR A 158 16.73 18.96 17.41
N ALA A 159 15.83 19.49 18.25
CA ALA A 159 14.86 20.48 17.81
C ALA A 159 15.58 21.71 17.27
N SER A 160 15.27 22.09 16.02
CA SER A 160 15.78 23.33 15.42
C SER A 160 14.68 24.36 15.42
N TRP A 161 14.97 25.47 16.08
CA TRP A 161 14.13 26.65 16.13
C TRP A 161 14.93 27.77 15.51
N ASN A 162 14.42 28.30 14.39
CA ASN A 162 14.95 29.42 13.60
C ASN A 162 15.90 28.98 12.45
N TYR A 163 15.42 29.22 11.21
CA TYR A 163 16.17 29.11 9.95
C TYR A 163 16.71 27.72 9.58
N GLY A 164 15.86 26.70 9.75
CA GLY A 164 16.25 25.31 9.51
C GLY A 164 15.81 24.71 8.17
N LEU A 165 15.28 25.47 7.20
CA LEU A 165 14.76 24.86 5.96
C LEU A 165 15.87 24.13 5.19
N ASP A 166 16.96 24.83 4.85
CA ASP A 166 18.06 24.25 4.07
C ASP A 166 18.72 23.11 4.86
N ARG A 167 18.93 23.30 6.16
CA ARG A 167 19.44 22.24 7.06
C ARG A 167 18.53 21.02 7.09
N TRP A 168 17.22 21.21 7.12
CA TRP A 168 16.24 20.12 7.10
C TRP A 168 16.26 19.40 5.76
N VAL A 169 16.36 20.14 4.64
CA VAL A 169 16.47 19.59 3.28
C VAL A 169 17.72 18.72 3.14
N THR A 170 18.90 19.22 3.53
CA THR A 170 20.14 18.45 3.50
C THR A 170 20.09 17.22 4.41
N LEU A 171 19.55 17.37 5.63
CA LEU A 171 19.42 16.24 6.56
C LEU A 171 18.49 15.14 6.01
N VAL A 172 17.37 15.55 5.43
CA VAL A 172 16.45 14.67 4.71
C VAL A 172 17.12 14.00 3.54
N GLY A 173 17.89 14.74 2.73
CA GLY A 173 18.59 14.23 1.55
C GLY A 173 19.48 13.05 1.90
N GLY A 174 20.45 13.26 2.80
CA GLY A 174 21.36 12.19 3.23
C GLY A 174 20.63 11.01 3.92
N THR A 175 19.51 11.26 4.61
CA THR A 175 18.71 10.19 5.21
C THR A 175 17.95 9.38 4.15
N CYS A 176 17.38 10.05 3.15
CA CYS A 176 16.59 9.42 2.09
C CYS A 176 17.46 8.66 1.09
N GLU A 177 18.68 9.12 0.84
CA GLU A 177 19.66 8.38 0.02
C GLU A 177 19.97 7.01 0.65
N LYS A 178 20.28 6.97 1.95
CA LYS A 178 20.46 5.71 2.69
C LYS A 178 19.18 4.85 2.69
N ALA A 179 18.02 5.49 2.89
CA ALA A 179 16.74 4.80 2.87
C ALA A 179 16.42 4.20 1.49
N ALA A 180 16.84 4.86 0.40
CA ALA A 180 16.69 4.38 -0.97
C ALA A 180 17.55 3.13 -1.22
N LEU A 181 18.79 3.10 -0.71
CA LEU A 181 19.64 1.90 -0.75
C LEU A 181 19.01 0.73 0.02
N HIS A 182 18.46 0.98 1.21
CA HIS A 182 17.74 -0.03 1.97
C HIS A 182 16.48 -0.51 1.23
N LEU A 183 15.71 0.41 0.64
CA LEU A 183 14.55 0.08 -0.17
C LEU A 183 14.92 -0.77 -1.38
N ALA A 184 16.03 -0.49 -2.06
CA ALA A 184 16.49 -1.30 -3.19
C ALA A 184 16.69 -2.77 -2.79
N GLY A 185 17.32 -3.03 -1.65
CA GLY A 185 17.46 -4.39 -1.10
C GLY A 185 16.12 -5.04 -0.73
N VAL A 186 15.21 -4.28 -0.12
CA VAL A 186 13.83 -4.75 0.18
C VAL A 186 13.07 -5.11 -1.10
N VAL A 187 13.20 -4.29 -2.15
CA VAL A 187 12.59 -4.49 -3.45
C VAL A 187 13.17 -5.72 -4.14
N GLU A 188 14.48 -5.90 -4.12
CA GLU A 188 15.15 -7.07 -4.68
C GLU A 188 14.66 -8.37 -4.03
N GLU A 189 14.64 -8.44 -2.69
CA GLU A 189 14.13 -9.60 -1.97
C GLU A 189 12.64 -9.84 -2.26
N PHE A 190 11.84 -8.76 -2.29
CA PHE A 190 10.42 -8.84 -2.63
C PHE A 190 10.21 -9.42 -4.03
N LEU A 191 10.93 -8.94 -5.04
CA LEU A 191 10.82 -9.42 -6.42
C LEU A 191 11.30 -10.87 -6.57
N SER A 192 12.36 -11.26 -5.85
CA SER A 192 12.84 -12.65 -5.82
C SER A 192 11.78 -13.60 -5.25
N LEU A 193 11.20 -13.27 -4.10
CA LEU A 193 10.13 -14.08 -3.49
C LEU A 193 8.86 -14.08 -4.35
N ASP A 194 8.60 -12.97 -5.06
CA ASP A 194 7.46 -12.88 -5.97
C ASP A 194 7.60 -13.81 -7.18
N ALA A 195 8.81 -13.92 -7.74
CA ALA A 195 9.13 -14.88 -8.79
C ALA A 195 9.02 -16.33 -8.28
N GLU A 196 9.52 -16.62 -7.08
CA GLU A 196 9.37 -17.94 -6.46
C GLU A 196 7.89 -18.32 -6.26
N LEU A 197 7.04 -17.37 -5.85
CA LEU A 197 5.60 -17.60 -5.77
C LEU A 197 4.96 -17.89 -7.13
N ASP A 198 5.43 -17.25 -8.19
CA ASP A 198 4.96 -17.53 -9.55
C ASP A 198 5.31 -18.97 -9.96
N ASP A 199 6.55 -19.38 -9.76
CA ASP A 199 7.01 -20.74 -10.05
C ASP A 199 6.19 -21.78 -9.27
N LEU A 200 6.00 -21.58 -7.96
CA LEU A 200 5.17 -22.45 -7.14
C LEU A 200 3.72 -22.52 -7.64
N VAL A 201 3.15 -21.42 -8.12
CA VAL A 201 1.80 -21.39 -8.70
C VAL A 201 1.74 -22.19 -10.00
N PHE A 202 2.75 -22.06 -10.86
CA PHE A 202 2.85 -22.84 -12.09
C PHE A 202 3.03 -24.33 -11.79
N GLU A 203 3.92 -24.69 -10.87
CA GLU A 203 4.13 -26.07 -10.42
C GLU A 203 2.85 -26.69 -9.85
N PHE A 204 2.16 -25.98 -8.95
CA PHE A 204 0.89 -26.43 -8.38
C PHE A 204 -0.15 -26.73 -9.47
N ASN A 205 -0.29 -25.83 -10.43
CA ASN A 205 -1.25 -25.98 -11.53
C ASN A 205 -0.83 -27.05 -12.54
N GLY A 206 0.46 -27.26 -12.75
CA GLY A 206 1.02 -28.33 -13.58
C GLY A 206 0.74 -29.70 -12.97
N ALA A 207 1.01 -29.86 -11.67
CA ALA A 207 0.73 -31.09 -10.92
C ALA A 207 -0.78 -31.41 -10.83
N ALA A 208 -1.64 -30.39 -10.91
CA ALA A 208 -3.10 -30.53 -10.85
C ALA A 208 -3.76 -30.83 -12.21
N GLN A 209 -2.99 -31.05 -13.28
CA GLN A 209 -3.52 -31.43 -14.60
C GLN A 209 -3.95 -32.91 -14.65
N PRO A 210 -4.97 -33.27 -15.45
CA PRO A 210 -5.82 -32.38 -16.24
C PRO A 210 -6.88 -31.66 -15.40
N VAL A 211 -7.13 -30.38 -15.69
CA VAL A 211 -8.16 -29.59 -14.99
C VAL A 211 -9.57 -30.04 -15.40
N ARG A 212 -10.36 -30.46 -14.41
CA ARG A 212 -11.74 -30.96 -14.52
C ARG A 212 -12.67 -30.19 -13.59
N PHE A 213 -13.97 -30.51 -13.66
CA PHE A 213 -14.93 -30.06 -12.66
C PHE A 213 -14.47 -30.52 -11.26
N HIS A 214 -14.57 -29.62 -10.27
CA HIS A 214 -13.99 -29.77 -8.93
C HIS A 214 -12.47 -29.87 -8.83
N SER A 215 -11.71 -29.64 -9.90
CA SER A 215 -10.26 -29.44 -9.74
C SER A 215 -9.98 -28.17 -8.92
N ILE A 216 -8.90 -28.23 -8.13
CA ILE A 216 -8.37 -27.09 -7.39
C ILE A 216 -7.23 -26.50 -8.23
N ILE A 217 -7.26 -25.20 -8.46
CA ILE A 217 -6.23 -24.44 -9.15
C ILE A 217 -5.73 -23.31 -8.24
N CYS A 218 -4.49 -22.86 -8.43
CA CYS A 218 -3.95 -21.69 -7.75
C CYS A 218 -3.77 -20.56 -8.77
N ARG A 219 -4.12 -19.33 -8.44
CA ARG A 219 -3.94 -18.19 -9.35
C ARG A 219 -3.54 -16.95 -8.58
N ARG A 220 -2.70 -16.12 -9.21
CA ARG A 220 -2.46 -14.76 -8.76
C ARG A 220 -3.45 -13.83 -9.44
N GLU A 221 -4.07 -12.95 -8.65
CA GLU A 221 -5.00 -11.94 -9.14
C GLU A 221 -4.24 -10.66 -9.47
N CYS A 222 -4.67 -9.93 -10.50
CA CYS A 222 -4.09 -8.64 -10.89
C CYS A 222 -5.16 -7.55 -10.79
N PRO A 223 -5.49 -7.07 -9.57
CA PRO A 223 -6.42 -5.96 -9.41
C PRO A 223 -5.86 -4.71 -10.10
N SER A 224 -6.71 -3.97 -10.80
CA SER A 224 -6.28 -2.78 -11.57
C SER A 224 -5.79 -1.62 -10.70
N LEU A 225 -6.22 -1.56 -9.44
CA LEU A 225 -5.84 -0.52 -8.47
C LEU A 225 -4.62 -0.89 -7.63
N ASP A 226 -4.14 -2.13 -7.73
CA ASP A 226 -3.00 -2.60 -6.94
C ASP A 226 -1.71 -2.35 -7.72
N LEU A 227 -0.96 -1.32 -7.30
CA LEU A 227 0.31 -0.93 -7.91
C LEU A 227 1.41 -2.01 -7.75
N LEU A 228 1.23 -2.92 -6.79
CA LEU A 228 2.15 -4.05 -6.56
C LEU A 228 1.59 -5.38 -7.07
N ALA A 229 0.57 -5.35 -7.93
CA ALA A 229 0.08 -6.55 -8.59
C ALA A 229 1.24 -7.33 -9.26
N PRO A 230 1.20 -8.67 -9.29
CA PRO A 230 0.09 -9.53 -8.87
C PRO A 230 -0.05 -9.65 -7.34
N ALA A 231 -1.29 -9.85 -6.89
CA ALA A 231 -1.61 -10.09 -5.48
C ALA A 231 -1.17 -11.50 -5.04
N MET A 232 -1.38 -11.80 -3.76
CA MET A 232 -1.07 -13.11 -3.19
C MET A 232 -1.76 -14.24 -3.98
N PRO A 233 -1.13 -15.42 -4.10
CA PRO A 233 -1.77 -16.59 -4.69
C PRO A 233 -3.07 -16.97 -3.98
N ARG A 234 -4.11 -17.26 -4.74
CA ARG A 234 -5.40 -17.72 -4.24
C ARG A 234 -5.78 -19.07 -4.82
N PHE A 235 -6.17 -19.98 -3.94
CA PHE A 235 -6.72 -21.27 -4.34
C PHE A 235 -8.18 -21.09 -4.78
N ARG A 236 -8.54 -21.76 -5.88
CA ARG A 236 -9.88 -21.71 -6.46
C ARG A 236 -10.33 -23.10 -6.87
N VAL A 237 -11.61 -23.39 -6.72
CA VAL A 237 -12.25 -24.63 -7.16
C VAL A 237 -12.96 -24.39 -8.48
N VAL A 238 -12.75 -25.26 -9.48
CA VAL A 238 -13.45 -25.19 -10.76
C VAL A 238 -14.90 -25.64 -10.57
N VAL A 239 -15.84 -24.71 -10.78
CA VAL A 239 -17.28 -24.91 -10.56
C VAL A 239 -18.08 -25.10 -11.84
N SER A 240 -17.54 -24.73 -13.00
CA SER A 240 -18.14 -25.12 -14.28
C SER A 240 -17.11 -25.05 -15.40
N ILE A 241 -17.34 -25.87 -16.42
CA ILE A 241 -16.56 -25.88 -17.66
C ILE A 241 -17.56 -25.82 -18.80
N ASN A 242 -17.57 -24.71 -19.53
CA ASN A 242 -18.33 -24.57 -20.75
C ASN A 242 -17.70 -25.49 -21.81
N ARG A 243 -18.46 -26.49 -22.27
CA ARG A 243 -17.98 -27.52 -23.20
C ARG A 243 -17.65 -26.97 -24.58
N THR A 244 -18.40 -25.97 -25.05
CA THR A 244 -18.24 -25.36 -26.38
C THR A 244 -17.05 -24.42 -26.45
N THR A 245 -16.86 -23.60 -25.42
CA THR A 245 -15.81 -22.56 -25.40
C THR A 245 -14.59 -22.91 -24.55
N GLY A 246 -14.62 -24.07 -23.87
CA GLY A 246 -13.63 -24.46 -22.85
C GLY A 246 -13.55 -23.50 -21.66
N ARG A 247 -14.49 -22.54 -21.49
CA ARG A 247 -14.44 -21.53 -20.42
C ARG A 247 -14.62 -22.19 -19.07
N ARG A 248 -13.67 -21.98 -18.17
CA ARG A 248 -13.72 -22.47 -16.80
C ARG A 248 -14.13 -21.34 -15.89
N ASN A 249 -15.20 -21.54 -15.13
CA ASN A 249 -15.49 -20.68 -14.00
C ASN A 249 -14.91 -21.36 -12.76
N SER A 250 -14.11 -20.61 -12.01
CA SER A 250 -13.56 -21.05 -10.74
C SER A 250 -13.94 -20.08 -9.64
N ARG A 251 -14.17 -20.63 -8.46
CA ARG A 251 -14.58 -19.88 -7.27
C ARG A 251 -13.48 -19.94 -6.23
N ASP A 252 -13.24 -18.82 -5.57
CA ASP A 252 -12.32 -18.74 -4.44
C ASP A 252 -12.64 -19.81 -3.38
N VAL A 253 -11.61 -20.44 -2.81
CA VAL A 253 -11.75 -21.54 -1.85
C VAL A 253 -12.50 -21.12 -0.59
N GLN A 254 -12.29 -19.92 -0.08
CA GLN A 254 -13.00 -19.43 1.10
C GLN A 254 -14.50 -19.36 0.80
N LEU A 255 -14.89 -18.74 -0.31
CA LEU A 255 -16.28 -18.64 -0.74
C LEU A 255 -16.89 -20.01 -1.06
N TYR A 256 -16.12 -20.90 -1.68
CA TYR A 256 -16.57 -22.24 -1.99
C TYR A 256 -16.85 -23.06 -0.72
N LYS A 257 -15.99 -22.96 0.31
CA LYS A 257 -16.21 -23.60 1.61
C LYS A 257 -17.45 -23.05 2.31
N THR A 258 -17.68 -21.73 2.27
CA THR A 258 -18.88 -21.11 2.84
C THR A 258 -20.15 -21.67 2.19
N ASP A 259 -20.17 -21.78 0.88
CA ASP A 259 -21.30 -22.36 0.14
C ASP A 259 -21.48 -23.86 0.43
N LEU A 260 -20.37 -24.59 0.52
CA LEU A 260 -20.41 -26.01 0.86
C LEU A 260 -20.98 -26.24 2.26
N ALA A 261 -20.56 -25.43 3.24
CA ALA A 261 -21.10 -25.47 4.59
C ALA A 261 -22.59 -25.14 4.62
N ALA A 262 -23.04 -24.13 3.87
CA ALA A 262 -24.45 -23.77 3.75
C ALA A 262 -25.29 -24.91 3.13
N ARG A 263 -24.79 -25.58 2.08
CA ARG A 263 -25.45 -26.74 1.47
C ARG A 263 -25.54 -27.92 2.44
N ARG A 264 -24.44 -28.25 3.14
CA ARG A 264 -24.41 -29.32 4.16
C ARG A 264 -25.39 -29.02 5.31
N LEU A 265 -25.46 -27.76 5.75
CA LEU A 265 -26.43 -27.32 6.75
C LEU A 265 -27.87 -27.53 6.27
N LYS A 266 -28.20 -27.11 5.03
CA LYS A 266 -29.53 -27.31 4.45
C LYS A 266 -29.91 -28.81 4.40
N VAL A 267 -29.00 -29.67 3.94
CA VAL A 267 -29.25 -31.13 3.85
C VAL A 267 -29.44 -31.74 5.23
N ARG A 268 -28.63 -31.36 6.22
CA ARG A 268 -28.77 -31.85 7.59
C ARG A 268 -30.11 -31.42 8.19
N LEU A 269 -30.48 -30.14 8.07
CA LEU A 269 -31.76 -29.64 8.56
C LEU A 269 -32.94 -30.34 7.89
N ALA A 270 -32.87 -30.58 6.57
CA ALA A 270 -33.90 -31.31 5.86
C ALA A 270 -34.10 -32.73 6.41
N ARG A 271 -32.99 -33.40 6.77
CA ARG A 271 -33.01 -34.74 7.37
C ARG A 271 -33.56 -34.72 8.80
N GLU A 272 -33.20 -33.73 9.60
CA GLU A 272 -33.66 -33.56 10.98
C GLU A 272 -35.16 -33.23 11.05
N LEU A 273 -35.66 -32.41 10.11
CA LEU A 273 -37.05 -31.98 10.06
C LEU A 273 -37.97 -32.92 9.28
N GLY A 274 -37.41 -33.85 8.49
CA GLY A 274 -38.19 -34.71 7.58
C GLY A 274 -38.87 -33.97 6.42
N ARG A 275 -38.56 -32.69 6.20
CA ARG A 275 -39.10 -31.82 5.14
C ARG A 275 -38.07 -30.80 4.68
N GLU A 276 -38.33 -30.09 3.58
CA GLU A 276 -37.47 -28.98 3.19
C GLU A 276 -37.46 -27.86 4.25
N PRO A 277 -36.28 -27.37 4.68
CA PRO A 277 -36.17 -26.31 5.66
C PRO A 277 -36.47 -24.95 5.02
N THR A 278 -37.19 -24.11 5.77
CA THR A 278 -37.51 -22.72 5.38
C THR A 278 -36.28 -21.81 5.48
N SER A 279 -36.32 -20.65 4.82
CA SER A 279 -35.24 -19.67 4.86
C SER A 279 -34.92 -19.18 6.28
N LEU A 280 -35.95 -19.02 7.13
CA LEU A 280 -35.81 -18.62 8.53
C LEU A 280 -35.12 -19.70 9.36
N GLU A 281 -35.50 -20.97 9.20
CA GLU A 281 -34.87 -22.10 9.90
C GLU A 281 -33.39 -22.26 9.54
N ILE A 282 -33.03 -22.04 8.27
CA ILE A 282 -31.63 -22.04 7.82
C ILE A 282 -30.86 -20.88 8.46
N LYS A 283 -31.46 -19.69 8.55
CA LYS A 283 -30.84 -18.50 9.13
C LYS A 283 -30.59 -18.69 10.63
N ASP A 284 -31.60 -19.14 11.37
CA ASP A 284 -31.51 -19.42 12.81
C ASP A 284 -30.44 -20.49 13.10
N ALA A 285 -30.42 -21.57 12.32
CA ALA A 285 -29.42 -22.62 12.49
C ALA A 285 -27.99 -22.14 12.18
N ARG A 286 -27.84 -21.21 11.22
CA ARG A 286 -26.55 -20.59 10.89
C ARG A 286 -26.07 -19.66 12.00
N GLU A 287 -26.98 -18.87 12.58
CA GLU A 287 -26.68 -17.96 13.70
C GLU A 287 -26.30 -18.72 14.97
N ARG A 288 -27.01 -19.82 15.27
CA ARG A 288 -26.70 -20.73 16.40
C ARG A 288 -25.31 -21.35 16.29
N GLN A 289 -24.80 -21.54 15.07
CA GLN A 289 -23.52 -22.22 14.85
C GLN A 289 -22.28 -21.37 15.07
N ARG A 290 -22.38 -20.03 15.18
CA ARG A 290 -21.25 -19.09 15.38
C ARG A 290 -19.96 -19.53 14.66
N GLN A 291 -20.06 -20.02 13.43
CA GLN A 291 -18.92 -20.60 12.74
C GLN A 291 -17.95 -19.51 12.33
N ARG A 292 -16.67 -19.70 12.65
CA ARG A 292 -15.59 -18.86 12.12
C ARG A 292 -15.63 -18.93 10.59
N SER A 293 -15.41 -17.78 9.96
CA SER A 293 -15.26 -17.70 8.50
C SER A 293 -14.20 -18.70 8.04
N PRO A 294 -14.48 -19.50 6.98
CA PRO A 294 -13.51 -20.47 6.49
C PRO A 294 -12.19 -19.80 6.10
N THR A 295 -11.07 -20.50 6.31
CA THR A 295 -9.76 -20.02 5.84
C THR A 295 -9.64 -20.15 4.31
N PRO A 296 -8.84 -19.30 3.65
CA PRO A 296 -8.59 -19.38 2.20
C PRO A 296 -7.75 -20.60 1.79
N TRP A 297 -7.15 -21.29 2.76
CA TRP A 297 -6.29 -22.45 2.55
C TRP A 297 -7.06 -23.74 2.23
N LEU A 298 -6.44 -24.69 1.54
CA LEU A 298 -7.01 -26.03 1.34
C LEU A 298 -7.17 -26.77 2.67
N SER A 299 -8.29 -27.47 2.82
CA SER A 299 -8.52 -28.41 3.94
C SER A 299 -8.65 -29.84 3.40
N LYS A 300 -8.35 -30.84 4.24
CA LYS A 300 -8.55 -32.25 3.88
C LYS A 300 -9.98 -32.52 3.42
N GLU A 301 -10.98 -31.96 4.11
CA GLU A 301 -12.39 -32.07 3.74
C GLU A 301 -12.69 -31.49 2.36
N LEU A 302 -12.12 -30.33 2.01
CA LEU A 302 -12.32 -29.73 0.70
C LEU A 302 -11.70 -30.60 -0.39
N ILE A 303 -10.48 -31.08 -0.17
CA ILE A 303 -9.76 -31.94 -1.11
C ILE A 303 -10.54 -33.25 -1.34
N GLN A 304 -11.07 -33.85 -0.28
CA GLN A 304 -11.95 -35.02 -0.36
C GLN A 304 -13.25 -34.70 -1.10
N HIS A 305 -13.90 -33.58 -0.80
CA HIS A 305 -15.09 -33.12 -1.52
C HIS A 305 -14.83 -32.88 -3.01
N CYS A 306 -13.59 -32.55 -3.36
CA CYS A 306 -13.15 -32.36 -4.75
C CYS A 306 -12.69 -33.67 -5.42
N TRP A 307 -12.79 -34.81 -4.74
CA TRP A 307 -12.43 -36.14 -5.24
C TRP A 307 -10.93 -36.27 -5.51
N LEU A 308 -10.13 -35.46 -4.80
CA LEU A 308 -8.67 -35.37 -4.92
C LEU A 308 -7.95 -36.02 -3.72
N GLY A 309 -8.61 -36.95 -3.02
CA GLY A 309 -8.08 -37.57 -1.80
C GLY A 309 -6.69 -38.22 -2.00
N LYS A 310 -6.47 -38.89 -3.14
CA LYS A 310 -5.16 -39.49 -3.49
C LYS A 310 -4.03 -38.45 -3.66
N HIS A 311 -4.39 -37.21 -3.97
CA HIS A 311 -3.44 -36.11 -4.17
C HIS A 311 -3.31 -35.21 -2.92
N SER A 312 -3.97 -35.53 -1.81
CA SER A 312 -4.06 -34.64 -0.65
C SER A 312 -2.71 -34.28 -0.06
N ALA A 313 -1.80 -35.25 0.04
CA ALA A 313 -0.46 -35.02 0.59
C ALA A 313 0.34 -34.04 -0.28
N GLY A 314 0.31 -34.22 -1.61
CA GLY A 314 0.97 -33.34 -2.57
C GLY A 314 0.41 -31.92 -2.55
N LEU A 315 -0.92 -31.77 -2.58
CA LEU A 315 -1.58 -30.46 -2.56
C LEU A 315 -1.29 -29.69 -1.27
N LEU A 316 -1.35 -30.36 -0.11
CA LEU A 316 -1.03 -29.73 1.17
C LEU A 316 0.46 -29.41 1.31
N ARG A 317 1.35 -30.22 0.71
CA ARG A 317 2.79 -29.92 0.66
C ARG A 317 3.07 -28.64 -0.12
N HIS A 318 2.54 -28.51 -1.34
CA HIS A 318 2.72 -27.29 -2.14
C HIS A 318 2.16 -26.06 -1.43
N GLN A 319 0.98 -26.19 -0.80
CA GLN A 319 0.44 -25.09 0.01
C GLN A 319 1.38 -24.68 1.13
N ARG A 320 1.98 -25.63 1.86
CA ARG A 320 2.93 -25.30 2.95
C ARG A 320 4.14 -24.54 2.42
N THR A 321 4.68 -24.96 1.28
CA THR A 321 5.79 -24.24 0.63
C THR A 321 5.38 -22.82 0.25
N MET A 322 4.22 -22.63 -0.41
CA MET A 322 3.70 -21.30 -0.73
C MET A 322 3.51 -20.43 0.52
N VAL A 323 2.95 -20.97 1.59
CA VAL A 323 2.73 -20.24 2.85
C VAL A 323 4.05 -19.76 3.43
N ALA A 324 5.10 -20.59 3.44
CA ALA A 324 6.41 -20.21 3.95
C ALA A 324 7.02 -19.03 3.16
N VAL A 325 6.89 -19.03 1.83
CA VAL A 325 7.33 -17.90 0.99
C VAL A 325 6.46 -16.66 1.24
N MET A 326 5.15 -16.84 1.36
CA MET A 326 4.20 -15.75 1.64
C MET A 326 4.44 -15.08 3.00
N ASP A 327 4.87 -15.82 4.02
CA ASP A 327 5.17 -15.28 5.35
C ASP A 327 6.33 -14.29 5.32
N ARG A 328 7.28 -14.45 4.38
CA ARG A 328 8.37 -13.50 4.12
C ARG A 328 7.97 -12.39 3.15
N TRP A 329 7.22 -12.73 2.12
CA TRP A 329 6.79 -11.79 1.08
C TRP A 329 5.78 -10.74 1.58
N ASN A 330 4.84 -11.13 2.45
CA ASN A 330 3.78 -10.24 2.95
C ASN A 330 4.31 -9.03 3.73
N PRO A 331 5.26 -9.19 4.68
CA PRO A 331 5.89 -8.05 5.35
C PRO A 331 6.57 -7.09 4.36
N LEU A 332 7.33 -7.59 3.40
CA LEU A 332 8.01 -6.75 2.41
C LEU A 332 7.01 -5.98 1.55
N ARG A 333 5.95 -6.66 1.08
CA ARG A 333 4.85 -6.00 0.36
C ARG A 333 4.21 -4.90 1.22
N THR A 334 3.94 -5.18 2.50
CA THR A 334 3.32 -4.21 3.42
C THR A 334 4.21 -2.99 3.62
N THR A 335 5.52 -3.20 3.78
CA THR A 335 6.51 -2.13 3.86
C THR A 335 6.45 -1.26 2.60
N ILE A 336 6.53 -1.86 1.41
CA ILE A 336 6.49 -1.12 0.14
C ILE A 336 5.15 -0.37 -0.02
N GLN A 337 4.02 -1.01 0.30
CA GLN A 337 2.69 -0.38 0.24
C GLN A 337 2.57 0.83 1.16
N SER A 338 3.29 0.86 2.29
CA SER A 338 3.28 2.02 3.18
C SER A 338 4.09 3.21 2.65
N LEU A 339 4.94 2.99 1.65
CA LEU A 339 5.81 4.00 1.05
C LEU A 339 5.18 4.68 -0.17
N LEU A 340 4.31 3.96 -0.89
CA LEU A 340 3.43 4.47 -1.94
C LEU A 340 2.30 5.28 -1.31
#